data_AF-G0AKF9-F1
#
_entry.id   AF-G0AKF9-F1
#
_cell.length_a   1.000
_cell.length_b   1.000
_cell.length_c   1.000
_cell.angle_alpha   90.00
_cell.angle_beta   90.00
_cell.angle_gamma   90.00
#
_symmetry.space_group_name_H-M   'P 1'
#
loop_
_entity.id
_entity.type
_entity.pdbx_description
1 polymer ?
#
loop_
_entity_poly.entity_id
_entity_poly.type
_entity_poly.pdbx_seq_one_letter_code
_entity_poly.pdbx_strand_id
1 'polypeptide(L)'
;MDRFHLQVAAIALEEGFAVNARKTRMMRSGVRQQVTGIVVNRHSNIPRQEFDNLKAALTNCIRHGPASQNRDGRDNYQQFLAGRVSYVRMVNPQRGERLQRLFEQISWPGS
;
A
#
# COMPACT_ATOMS: atom_id res chain seq x y z
N MET A 1 4.87 6.17 31.69
CA MET A 1 4.63 4.91 30.95
C MET A 1 3.14 4.67 30.96
N ASP A 2 2.53 4.50 29.80
CA ASP A 2 1.08 4.42 29.67
C ASP A 2 0.56 3.06 30.19
N ARG A 3 -0.56 3.05 30.92
CA ARG A 3 -1.09 1.84 31.60
C ARG A 3 -1.30 0.67 30.63
N PHE A 4 -1.67 0.99 29.40
CA PHE A 4 -1.84 0.04 28.30
C PHE A 4 -0.55 -0.73 27.97
N HIS A 5 0.60 -0.06 27.91
CA HIS A 5 1.87 -0.71 27.55
C HIS A 5 2.31 -1.74 28.59
N LEU A 6 2.11 -1.43 29.88
CA LEU A 6 2.43 -2.35 30.97
C LEU A 6 1.56 -3.61 30.90
N GLN A 7 0.27 -3.45 30.63
CA GLN A 7 -0.66 -4.56 30.49
C GLN A 7 -0.30 -5.47 29.30
N VAL A 8 0.00 -4.89 28.13
CA VAL A 8 0.44 -5.67 26.95
C VAL A 8 1.74 -6.41 27.22
N ALA A 9 2.71 -5.78 27.91
CA ALA A 9 3.97 -6.42 28.25
C ALA A 9 3.80 -7.56 29.27
N ALA A 10 2.88 -7.42 30.23
CA ALA A 10 2.56 -8.46 31.20
C ALA A 10 1.92 -9.67 30.51
N ILE A 11 0.92 -9.46 29.65
CA ILE A 11 0.29 -10.55 28.87
C ILE A 11 1.33 -11.26 28.00
N ALA A 12 2.17 -10.51 27.29
CA ALA A 12 3.22 -11.12 26.47
C ALA A 12 4.15 -12.01 27.31
N LEU A 13 4.52 -11.56 28.52
CA LEU A 13 5.37 -12.33 29.43
C LEU A 13 4.68 -13.59 29.97
N GLU A 14 3.40 -13.50 30.34
CA GLU A 14 2.57 -14.63 30.78
C GLU A 14 2.46 -15.71 29.69
N GLU A 15 2.38 -15.30 28.43
CA GLU A 15 2.36 -16.18 27.25
C GLU A 15 3.76 -16.66 26.81
N GLY A 16 4.82 -16.33 27.55
CA GLY A 16 6.20 -16.76 27.27
C GLY A 16 6.93 -15.95 26.18
N PHE A 17 6.42 -14.79 25.80
CA PHE A 17 7.03 -13.87 24.85
C PHE A 17 7.75 -12.70 25.53
N ALA A 18 8.83 -12.22 24.92
CA ALA A 18 9.54 -11.01 25.36
C ALA A 18 9.29 -9.84 24.39
N VAL A 19 8.86 -8.70 24.92
CA VAL A 19 8.67 -7.46 24.13
C VAL A 19 10.03 -6.82 23.80
N ASN A 20 10.30 -6.58 22.53
CA ASN A 20 11.51 -5.88 22.10
C ASN A 20 11.36 -4.36 22.28
N ALA A 21 11.78 -3.82 23.42
CA ALA A 21 11.66 -2.41 23.75
C ALA A 21 12.34 -1.44 22.75
N ARG A 22 13.34 -1.89 21.96
CA ARG A 22 13.97 -1.05 20.93
C ARG A 22 13.08 -0.89 19.68
N LYS A 23 12.23 -1.88 19.41
CA LYS A 23 11.30 -1.91 18.27
C LYS A 23 9.88 -1.48 18.64
N THR A 24 9.53 -1.49 19.92
CA THR A 24 8.21 -1.09 20.42
C THR A 24 8.14 0.40 20.68
N ARG A 25 7.12 1.07 20.13
CA ARG A 25 6.86 2.50 20.34
C ARG A 25 5.36 2.75 20.43
N MET A 26 4.94 3.60 21.37
CA MET A 26 3.59 4.15 21.35
C MET A 26 3.52 5.33 20.38
N MET A 27 2.75 5.17 19.32
CA MET A 27 2.60 6.19 18.27
C MET A 27 1.35 7.03 18.55
N ARG A 28 1.51 8.36 18.57
CA ARG A 28 0.37 9.29 18.68
C ARG A 28 -0.44 9.30 17.37
N SER A 29 -1.72 9.63 17.43
CA SER A 29 -2.60 9.72 16.26
C SER A 29 -2.16 10.76 15.21
N GLY A 30 -1.43 11.80 15.63
CA GLY A 30 -0.91 12.86 14.77
C GLY A 30 0.30 12.48 13.90
N VAL A 31 0.96 11.35 14.17
CA VAL A 31 2.06 10.83 13.34
C VAL A 31 1.56 9.69 12.46
N ARG A 32 2.12 9.52 11.27
CA ARG A 32 1.77 8.43 10.36
C ARG A 32 2.04 7.08 11.02
N GLN A 33 1.00 6.25 11.14
CA GLN A 33 1.05 4.89 11.65
C GLN A 33 0.91 3.91 10.48
N GLN A 34 1.80 2.92 10.42
CA GLN A 34 1.77 1.91 9.36
C GLN A 34 1.84 0.50 9.91
N VAL A 35 1.03 -0.39 9.33
CA VAL A 35 1.06 -1.84 9.56
C VAL A 35 1.16 -2.50 8.20
N THR A 36 2.16 -3.37 8.01
CA THR A 36 2.40 -4.10 6.74
C THR A 36 2.35 -3.20 5.50
N GLY A 37 2.89 -1.97 5.59
CA GLY A 37 2.88 -0.98 4.50
C GLY A 37 1.62 -0.10 4.41
N ILE A 38 0.50 -0.51 5.01
CA ILE A 38 -0.79 0.20 5.00
C ILE A 38 -0.81 1.28 6.09
N VAL A 39 -1.27 2.48 5.77
CA VAL A 39 -1.51 3.56 6.73
C VAL A 39 -2.82 3.29 7.47
N VAL A 40 -2.80 3.37 8.81
CA VAL A 40 -3.93 2.96 9.66
C VAL A 40 -4.47 4.06 10.58
N ASN A 41 -3.97 5.30 10.48
CA ASN A 41 -4.29 6.41 11.42
C ASN A 41 -5.78 6.63 11.74
N ARG A 42 -6.67 6.45 10.77
CA ARG A 42 -8.13 6.60 10.95
C ARG A 42 -8.90 5.51 10.20
N HIS A 43 -8.49 5.28 8.97
CA HIS A 43 -8.96 4.18 8.15
C HIS A 43 -7.77 3.61 7.37
N SER A 44 -7.86 2.35 6.97
CA SER A 44 -6.86 1.71 6.12
C SER A 44 -6.69 2.50 4.82
N ASN A 45 -5.43 2.79 4.46
CA ASN A 45 -5.12 3.51 3.24
C ASN A 45 -3.72 3.16 2.72
N ILE A 46 -3.56 3.28 1.41
CA ILE A 46 -2.26 3.15 0.75
C ILE A 46 -1.46 4.43 0.99
N PRO A 47 -0.13 4.34 1.24
CA PRO A 47 0.77 5.48 1.25
C PRO A 47 0.52 6.43 0.08
N ARG A 48 0.45 7.74 0.36
CA ARG A 48 0.21 8.74 -0.69
C ARG A 48 1.19 8.63 -1.85
N GLN A 49 2.49 8.50 -1.56
CA GLN A 49 3.53 8.36 -2.58
C GLN A 49 3.30 7.14 -3.47
N GLU A 50 2.88 6.02 -2.88
CA GLU A 50 2.65 4.78 -3.63
C GLU A 50 1.44 4.91 -4.56
N PHE A 51 0.35 5.53 -4.07
CA PHE A 51 -0.80 5.84 -4.89
C PHE A 51 -0.46 6.79 -6.04
N ASP A 52 0.27 7.88 -5.74
CA ASP A 52 0.65 8.89 -6.72
C ASP A 52 1.58 8.29 -7.81
N ASN A 53 2.54 7.44 -7.42
CA ASN A 53 3.41 6.72 -8.35
C ASN A 53 2.63 5.79 -9.29
N LEU A 54 1.71 5.00 -8.74
CA LEU A 54 0.89 4.09 -9.54
C LEU A 54 -0.04 4.86 -10.49
N LYS A 55 -0.68 5.93 -10.00
CA LYS A 55 -1.51 6.81 -10.83
C LYS A 55 -0.70 7.42 -11.98
N ALA A 56 0.53 7.88 -11.70
CA ALA A 56 1.41 8.44 -12.72
C ALA A 56 1.79 7.38 -13.77
N ALA A 57 2.17 6.18 -13.35
CA ALA A 57 2.49 5.07 -14.25
C ALA A 57 1.30 4.74 -15.18
N LEU A 58 0.09 4.58 -14.64
CA LEU A 58 -1.11 4.33 -15.45
C LEU A 58 -1.40 5.47 -16.43
N THR A 59 -1.32 6.72 -15.95
CA THR A 59 -1.56 7.91 -16.80
C THR A 59 -0.54 7.99 -17.95
N ASN A 60 0.72 7.67 -17.67
CA ASN A 60 1.76 7.67 -18.69
C ASN A 60 1.60 6.49 -19.66
N CYS A 61 1.12 5.33 -19.21
CA CYS A 61 0.77 4.23 -20.11
C CYS A 61 -0.33 4.65 -21.10
N ILE A 62 -1.34 5.39 -20.65
CA ILE A 62 -2.38 5.93 -21.54
C ILE A 62 -1.78 6.89 -22.58
N ARG A 63 -0.87 7.78 -22.16
CA ARG A 63 -0.31 8.84 -23.02
C ARG A 63 0.78 8.38 -23.98
N HIS A 64 1.59 7.43 -23.55
CA HIS A 64 2.85 7.07 -24.21
C HIS A 64 2.96 5.56 -24.50
N GLY A 65 1.90 4.81 -24.23
CA GLY A 65 1.86 3.36 -24.34
C GLY A 65 2.53 2.64 -23.14
N PRO A 66 2.13 1.38 -22.85
CA PRO A 66 2.69 0.59 -21.75
C PRO A 66 4.20 0.40 -21.81
N ALA A 67 4.75 0.24 -23.02
CA ALA A 67 6.18 0.03 -23.24
C ALA A 67 7.04 1.18 -22.69
N SER A 68 6.53 2.42 -22.72
CA SER A 68 7.24 3.59 -22.18
C SER A 68 7.46 3.54 -20.66
N GLN A 69 6.60 2.80 -19.94
CA GLN A 69 6.65 2.70 -18.47
C GLN A 69 7.23 1.35 -18.00
N ASN A 70 7.39 0.38 -18.88
CA ASN A 70 7.99 -0.92 -18.58
C ASN A 70 9.53 -0.86 -18.52
N ARG A 71 10.06 -0.06 -17.59
CA ARG A 71 11.51 0.20 -17.47
C ARG A 71 12.33 -1.03 -17.08
N ASP A 72 11.71 -1.97 -16.37
CA ASP A 72 12.35 -3.20 -15.91
C ASP A 72 12.26 -4.34 -16.95
N GLY A 73 11.67 -4.10 -18.13
CA GLY A 73 11.53 -5.12 -19.18
C GLY A 73 10.67 -6.32 -18.77
N ARG A 74 9.59 -6.10 -18.01
CA ARG A 74 8.71 -7.18 -17.53
C ARG A 74 7.84 -7.72 -18.66
N ASP A 75 7.89 -9.02 -18.90
CA ASP A 75 7.06 -9.67 -19.92
C ASP A 75 5.56 -9.50 -19.64
N ASN A 76 5.15 -9.63 -18.37
CA ASN A 76 3.74 -9.55 -17.93
C ASN A 76 3.41 -8.21 -17.27
N TYR A 77 3.81 -7.09 -17.90
CA TYR A 77 3.63 -5.75 -17.31
C TYR A 77 2.16 -5.38 -17.06
N GLN A 78 1.25 -5.85 -17.92
CA GLN A 78 -0.19 -5.67 -17.75
C GLN A 78 -0.69 -6.31 -16.44
N GLN A 79 -0.35 -7.58 -16.20
CA GLN A 79 -0.75 -8.31 -15.00
C GLN A 79 -0.10 -7.72 -13.75
N PHE A 80 1.14 -7.24 -13.86
CA PHE A 80 1.80 -6.52 -12.78
C PHE A 80 1.00 -5.27 -12.36
N LEU A 81 0.62 -4.42 -13.32
CA LEU A 81 -0.19 -3.23 -13.02
C LEU A 81 -1.59 -3.59 -12.52
N ALA A 82 -2.22 -4.62 -13.09
CA ALA A 82 -3.52 -5.12 -12.64
C ALA A 82 -3.47 -5.56 -11.16
N GLY A 83 -2.46 -6.34 -10.77
CA GLY A 83 -2.26 -6.78 -9.39
C GLY A 83 -2.05 -5.60 -8.43
N ARG A 84 -1.27 -4.59 -8.85
CA ARG A 84 -1.07 -3.34 -8.09
C ARG A 84 -2.38 -2.59 -7.89
N VAL A 85 -3.22 -2.46 -8.92
CA VAL A 85 -4.54 -1.81 -8.84
C VAL A 85 -5.48 -2.59 -7.92
N SER A 86 -5.55 -3.92 -8.05
CA SER A 86 -6.35 -4.79 -7.19
C SER A 86 -5.96 -4.69 -5.72
N TYR A 87 -4.66 -4.62 -5.42
CA TYR A 87 -4.17 -4.40 -4.06
C TYR A 87 -4.65 -3.06 -3.48
N VAL A 88 -4.57 -1.97 -4.26
CA VAL A 88 -5.09 -0.67 -3.81
C VAL A 88 -6.60 -0.75 -3.59
N ARG A 89 -7.36 -1.42 -4.47
CA ARG A 89 -8.81 -1.59 -4.34
C ARG A 89 -9.20 -2.38 -3.10
N MET A 90 -8.45 -3.43 -2.77
CA MET A 90 -8.64 -4.21 -1.54
C MET A 90 -8.48 -3.35 -0.29
N VAL A 91 -7.48 -2.47 -0.26
CA VAL A 91 -7.20 -1.59 0.90
C VAL A 91 -8.14 -0.38 0.95
N ASN A 92 -8.44 0.21 -0.20
CA ASN A 92 -9.29 1.39 -0.32
C ASN A 92 -10.08 1.33 -1.64
N PRO A 93 -11.36 0.89 -1.59
CA PRO A 93 -12.17 0.68 -2.78
C PRO A 93 -12.31 1.92 -3.66
N GLN A 94 -12.56 3.09 -3.07
CA GLN A 94 -12.75 4.35 -3.80
C GLN A 94 -11.50 4.77 -4.60
N ARG A 95 -10.32 4.68 -3.97
CA ARG A 95 -9.05 4.95 -4.65
C ARG A 95 -8.74 3.88 -5.70
N GLY A 96 -9.04 2.63 -5.40
CA GLY A 96 -8.88 1.51 -6.33
C GLY A 96 -9.70 1.69 -7.59
N GLU A 97 -10.99 2.04 -7.48
CA GLU A 97 -11.87 2.30 -8.61
C GLU A 97 -11.33 3.41 -9.52
N ARG A 98 -10.77 4.47 -8.93
CA ARG A 98 -10.15 5.55 -9.71
C ARG A 98 -8.97 5.04 -10.54
N LEU A 99 -8.13 4.15 -9.98
CA LEU A 99 -7.00 3.58 -10.70
C LEU A 99 -7.46 2.54 -11.73
N GLN A 100 -8.48 1.75 -11.41
CA GLN A 100 -9.09 0.78 -12.31
C GLN A 100 -9.59 1.44 -13.60
N ARG A 101 -10.28 2.58 -13.49
CA ARG A 101 -10.72 3.35 -14.67
C ARG A 101 -9.56 3.84 -15.53
N LEU A 102 -8.40 4.17 -14.94
CA LEU A 102 -7.21 4.55 -15.70
C LEU A 102 -6.59 3.32 -16.38
N PHE A 103 -6.54 2.19 -15.67
CA PHE A 103 -6.02 0.93 -16.19
C PHE A 103 -6.80 0.45 -17.42
N GLU A 104 -8.13 0.56 -17.40
CA GLU A 104 -9.02 0.17 -18.51
C GLU A 104 -8.88 1.05 -19.76
N GLN A 105 -8.35 2.27 -19.63
CA GLN A 105 -8.11 3.17 -20.76
C GLN A 105 -6.78 2.90 -21.47
N ILE A 106 -5.93 2.03 -20.93
CA ILE A 106 -4.63 1.73 -21.52
C ILE A 106 -4.82 0.84 -22.75
N SER A 107 -4.27 1.25 -23.89
CA SER A 107 -4.15 0.39 -25.07
C SER A 107 -3.01 -0.59 -24.87
N TRP A 108 -3.33 -1.88 -24.79
CA TRP A 108 -2.37 -2.96 -24.58
C TRP A 108 -1.98 -3.61 -25.91
N PRO A 109 -0.68 -3.85 -26.16
CA PRO A 109 -0.25 -4.56 -27.35
C PRO A 109 -0.73 -6.03 -27.28
N GLY A 110 -1.49 -6.46 -28.29
CA GLY A 110 -1.99 -7.84 -28.40
C GLY A 110 -3.34 -8.12 -27.73
N SER A 111 -4.09 -7.07 -27.33
CA SER A 111 -5.52 -7.18 -26.95
C SER A 111 -6.43 -6.90 -28.14
#